data_AF-A0A2V4H998-F1
#
_entry.id   AF-A0A2V4H998-F1
#
_cell.length_a   1.000
_cell.length_b   1.000
_cell.length_c   1.000
_cell.angle_alpha   90.00
_cell.angle_beta   90.00
_cell.angle_gamma   90.00
#
_symmetry.space_group_name_H-M   'P 1'
#
loop_
_entity.id
_entity.type
_entity.pdbx_description
1 polymer ?
#
loop_
_entity_poly.entity_id
_entity_poly.type
_entity_poly.pdbx_seq_one_letter_code
_entity_poly.pdbx_strand_id
1 'polypeptide(L)'
;MWSTGEEESMKTDPDQNEVLVSRIIEVLSRYSNRWLSVRSICIQIGREYGEEPTARSVLLILEALAADGYVAMRQEKGNSRNLNWFNFLHHRAPDGNGEKRSNQLVR
;
A
#
# COMPACT_ATOMS: atom_id res chain seq x y z
N MET A 1 -10.43 21.30 -43.52
CA MET A 1 -10.63 20.11 -42.66
C MET A 1 -9.25 19.56 -42.33
N TRP A 2 -8.77 19.77 -41.10
CA TRP A 2 -7.58 19.09 -40.58
C TRP A 2 -8.01 18.24 -39.39
N SER A 3 -7.52 17.03 -39.39
CA SER A 3 -7.98 15.90 -38.60
C SER A 3 -7.61 16.05 -37.13
N THR A 4 -8.57 15.66 -36.30
CA THR A 4 -8.40 14.96 -35.03
C THR A 4 -7.05 14.24 -34.93
N GLY A 5 -6.25 14.63 -33.92
CA GLY A 5 -4.95 14.03 -33.67
C GLY A 5 -4.33 14.43 -32.32
N GLU A 6 -5.14 14.71 -31.30
CA GLU A 6 -4.67 14.78 -29.92
C GLU A 6 -5.38 13.69 -29.11
N GLU A 7 -4.96 12.45 -29.38
CA GLU A 7 -4.91 11.42 -28.34
C GLU A 7 -3.87 11.89 -27.32
N GLU A 8 -4.33 12.70 -26.37
CA GLU A 8 -3.60 13.00 -25.14
C GLU A 8 -3.55 11.68 -24.34
N SER A 9 -2.62 10.82 -24.74
CA SER A 9 -2.24 9.60 -24.04
C SER A 9 -1.83 10.01 -22.63
N MET A 10 -2.76 9.84 -21.69
CA MET A 10 -2.50 9.87 -20.25
C MET A 10 -1.49 8.79 -19.89
N LYS A 11 -0.20 9.03 -20.17
CA LYS A 11 0.89 8.30 -19.55
C LYS A 11 0.95 8.81 -18.11
N THR A 12 0.45 8.00 -17.19
CA THR A 12 0.75 8.19 -15.77
C THR A 12 2.26 8.02 -15.63
N ASP A 13 2.97 9.08 -15.25
CA ASP A 13 4.43 9.08 -15.15
C ASP A 13 4.90 7.95 -14.21
N PRO A 14 5.76 7.02 -14.66
CA PRO A 14 6.26 5.92 -13.83
C PRO A 14 6.95 6.44 -12.55
N ASP A 15 7.62 7.59 -12.64
CA ASP A 15 8.22 8.29 -11.51
C ASP A 15 7.19 8.63 -10.40
N GLN A 16 5.95 9.00 -10.76
CA GLN A 16 4.91 9.31 -9.77
C GLN A 16 4.46 8.06 -9.00
N ASN A 17 4.44 6.90 -9.66
CA ASN A 17 4.07 5.64 -9.01
C ASN A 17 5.16 5.21 -8.03
N GLU A 18 6.44 5.30 -8.40
CA GLU A 18 7.56 4.96 -7.51
C GLU A 18 7.61 5.87 -6.27
N VAL A 19 7.37 7.17 -6.47
CA VAL A 19 7.23 8.13 -5.37
C VAL A 19 6.06 7.75 -4.46
N LEU A 20 4.90 7.40 -5.01
CA LEU A 20 3.75 7.01 -4.21
C LEU A 20 3.97 5.69 -3.46
N VAL A 21 4.63 4.69 -4.06
CA VAL A 21 5.03 3.44 -3.38
C VAL A 21 5.87 3.76 -2.14
N SER A 22 6.88 4.61 -2.31
CA SER A 22 7.78 4.99 -1.22
C SER A 22 7.02 5.66 -0.07
N ARG A 23 6.09 6.57 -0.38
CA ARG A 23 5.24 7.25 0.61
C ARG A 23 4.30 6.30 1.34
N ILE A 24 3.70 5.33 0.63
CA ILE A 24 2.81 4.32 1.23
C ILE A 24 3.59 3.45 2.22
N ILE A 25 4.78 2.98 1.83
CA ILE A 25 5.64 2.18 2.70
C ILE A 25 6.05 2.99 3.93
N GLU A 26 6.44 4.26 3.77
CA GLU A 26 6.83 5.11 4.90
C GLU A 26 5.68 5.29 5.89
N VAL A 27 4.48 5.62 5.42
CA VAL A 27 3.29 5.75 6.26
C VAL A 27 2.99 4.44 7.01
N LEU A 28 2.96 3.31 6.31
CA LEU A 28 2.70 2.01 6.96
C LEU A 28 3.78 1.63 7.98
N SER A 29 5.03 2.03 7.74
CA SER A 29 6.15 1.75 8.65
C SER A 29 6.10 2.62 9.91
N ARG A 30 5.71 3.90 9.75
CA ARG A 30 5.50 4.84 10.86
C ARG A 30 4.35 4.40 11.76
N TYR A 31 3.31 3.80 11.19
CA TYR A 31 2.17 3.22 11.91
C TYR A 31 2.23 1.69 11.99
N SER A 32 3.44 1.13 12.12
CA SER A 32 3.70 -0.32 12.12
C SER A 32 3.04 -1.10 13.26
N ASN A 33 2.35 -0.47 14.21
CA ASN A 33 1.56 -1.15 15.23
C ASN A 33 0.05 -1.13 14.96
N ARG A 34 -0.38 -0.62 13.81
CA ARG A 34 -1.80 -0.41 13.49
C ARG A 34 -2.13 -0.86 12.09
N TRP A 35 -3.30 -1.44 11.94
CA TRP A 35 -3.91 -1.69 10.64
C TRP A 35 -4.56 -0.39 10.15
N LEU A 36 -4.23 0.04 8.94
CA LEU A 36 -4.73 1.28 8.35
C LEU A 36 -5.69 1.01 7.20
N SER A 37 -6.80 1.76 7.15
CA SER A 37 -7.65 1.80 5.96
C SER A 37 -6.97 2.57 4.84
N VAL A 38 -7.36 2.32 3.59
CA VAL A 38 -6.89 3.11 2.42
C VAL A 38 -7.09 4.61 2.64
N ARG A 39 -8.26 5.00 3.16
CA ARG A 39 -8.57 6.41 3.48
C ARG A 39 -7.59 6.99 4.49
N SER A 40 -7.24 6.25 5.52
CA SER A 40 -6.26 6.69 6.52
C SER A 40 -4.89 6.90 5.88
N ILE A 41 -4.48 6.01 4.98
CA ILE A 41 -3.21 6.12 4.25
C ILE A 41 -3.19 7.38 3.37
N CYS A 42 -4.24 7.60 2.56
CA CYS A 42 -4.37 8.80 1.74
C CYS A 42 -4.23 10.08 2.57
N ILE A 43 -4.98 10.19 3.67
CA ILE A 43 -4.96 11.37 4.54
C ILE A 43 -3.56 11.60 5.13
N GLN A 44 -2.85 10.55 5.56
CA GLN A 44 -1.50 10.72 6.10
C GLN A 44 -0.51 11.14 5.01
N ILE A 45 -0.59 10.57 3.81
CA ILE A 45 0.24 11.02 2.68
C ILE A 45 -0.04 12.50 2.36
N GLY A 46 -1.31 12.91 2.30
CA GLY A 46 -1.68 14.30 2.05
C GLY A 46 -1.16 15.27 3.12
N ARG A 47 -1.19 14.85 4.40
CA ARG A 47 -0.65 15.64 5.51
C ARG A 47 0.87 15.78 5.47
N GLU A 48 1.57 14.74 5.05
CA GLU A 48 3.03 14.68 5.10
C GLU A 48 3.69 15.27 3.84
N TYR A 49 3.08 15.09 2.67
CA TYR A 49 3.67 15.46 1.38
C TYR A 49 2.87 16.54 0.63
N GLY A 50 1.82 17.09 1.25
CA GLY A 50 1.05 18.23 0.73
C GLY A 50 0.02 17.90 -0.36
N GLU A 51 -0.04 16.65 -0.81
CA GLU A 51 -0.97 16.19 -1.84
C GLU A 51 -1.56 14.83 -1.46
N GLU A 52 -2.89 14.77 -1.37
CA GLU A 52 -3.60 13.52 -1.06
C GLU A 52 -3.78 12.68 -2.33
N PRO A 53 -3.21 11.45 -2.39
CA PRO A 53 -3.38 10.58 -3.54
C PRO A 53 -4.80 10.01 -3.59
N THR A 54 -5.24 9.64 -4.79
CA THR A 54 -6.55 8.98 -4.92
C THR A 54 -6.57 7.61 -4.25
N ALA A 55 -7.70 7.27 -3.63
CA ALA A 55 -7.88 5.95 -3.00
C ALA A 55 -7.67 4.78 -3.99
N ARG A 56 -8.00 4.99 -5.28
CA ARG A 56 -7.78 3.98 -6.33
C ARG A 56 -6.29 3.72 -6.57
N SER A 57 -5.48 4.78 -6.70
CA SER A 57 -4.03 4.63 -6.90
C SER A 57 -3.36 3.95 -5.71
N VAL A 58 -3.76 4.35 -4.49
CA VAL A 58 -3.24 3.73 -3.25
C VAL A 58 -3.64 2.25 -3.16
N LEU A 59 -4.89 1.91 -3.48
CA LEU A 59 -5.35 0.52 -3.46
C LEU A 59 -4.58 -0.37 -4.43
N LEU A 60 -4.38 0.08 -5.68
CA LEU A 60 -3.64 -0.68 -6.69
C LEU A 60 -2.20 -0.98 -6.25
N ILE A 61 -1.53 0.01 -5.66
CA ILE A 61 -0.16 -0.17 -5.14
C ILE A 61 -0.16 -1.12 -3.95
N LEU A 62 -1.12 -1.00 -3.03
CA LEU A 62 -1.21 -1.88 -1.87
C LEU A 62 -1.47 -3.34 -2.28
N GLU A 63 -2.31 -3.57 -3.29
CA GLU A 63 -2.56 -4.89 -3.86
C GLU A 63 -1.28 -5.49 -4.47
N ALA A 64 -0.51 -4.71 -5.22
CA ALA A 64 0.78 -5.13 -5.75
C ALA A 64 1.79 -5.47 -4.63
N LEU A 65 1.92 -4.58 -3.65
CA LEU A 65 2.79 -4.79 -2.49
C LEU A 65 2.39 -6.02 -1.67
N ALA A 66 1.10 -6.36 -1.60
CA ALA A 66 0.64 -7.56 -0.91
C ALA A 66 0.92 -8.83 -1.72
N ALA A 67 0.75 -8.78 -3.04
CA ALA A 67 1.11 -9.90 -3.92
C ALA A 67 2.61 -10.25 -3.81
N ASP A 68 3.45 -9.23 -3.64
CA ASP A 68 4.89 -9.38 -3.47
C ASP A 68 5.32 -9.67 -2.02
N GLY A 69 4.38 -9.66 -1.06
CA GLY A 69 4.67 -9.96 0.34
C GLY A 69 5.42 -8.85 1.08
N TYR A 70 5.18 -7.57 0.75
CA TYR A 70 5.63 -6.43 1.54
C TYR A 70 4.61 -6.00 2.59
N VAL A 71 3.30 -6.14 2.29
CA VAL A 71 2.22 -5.71 3.17
C VAL A 71 1.16 -6.80 3.34
N ALA A 72 0.53 -6.84 4.50
CA ALA A 72 -0.58 -7.73 4.81
C ALA A 72 -1.91 -6.97 4.69
N MET A 73 -2.95 -7.69 4.27
CA MET A 73 -4.30 -7.19 4.15
C MET A 73 -5.24 -8.01 5.03
N ARG A 74 -6.18 -7.34 5.70
CA ARG A 74 -7.30 -7.99 6.40
C ARG A 74 -8.61 -7.28 6.09
N GLN A 75 -9.68 -8.05 6.05
CA GLN A 75 -11.04 -7.53 5.91
C GLN A 75 -11.61 -7.17 7.29
N GLU A 76 -12.29 -6.03 7.39
CA GLU A 76 -13.00 -5.64 8.61
C GLU A 76 -14.24 -6.51 8.82
N LYS A 77 -14.43 -7.00 10.05
CA LYS A 77 -15.56 -7.88 10.38
C LYS A 77 -16.87 -7.11 10.26
N GLY A 78 -17.75 -7.56 9.36
CA GLY A 78 -19.06 -6.94 9.12
C GLY A 78 -19.10 -5.94 7.96
N ASN A 79 -17.98 -5.66 7.29
CA ASN A 79 -17.96 -4.86 6.08
C ASN A 79 -16.90 -5.37 5.09
N SER A 80 -17.34 -6.13 4.09
CA SER A 80 -16.44 -6.74 3.10
C SER A 80 -15.70 -5.74 2.23
N ARG A 81 -16.16 -4.48 2.19
CA ARG A 81 -15.55 -3.39 1.42
C ARG A 81 -14.45 -2.65 2.19
N ASN A 82 -14.34 -2.85 3.50
CA ASN A 82 -13.32 -2.19 4.32
C ASN A 82 -12.10 -3.10 4.48
N LEU A 83 -11.10 -2.85 3.64
CA LEU A 83 -9.78 -3.47 3.72
C LEU A 83 -8.86 -2.62 4.58
N ASN A 84 -8.16 -3.27 5.51
CA ASN A 84 -7.11 -2.64 6.28
C ASN A 84 -5.75 -3.29 5.97
N TRP A 85 -4.70 -2.49 6.03
CA TRP A 85 -3.37 -2.80 5.53
C TRP A 85 -2.31 -2.59 6.61
N PHE A 86 -1.25 -3.38 6.55
CA PHE A 86 -0.19 -3.40 7.56
C PHE A 86 1.16 -3.78 6.94
N ASN A 87 2.24 -3.07 7.28
CA ASN A 87 3.59 -3.45 6.86
C ASN A 87 4.20 -4.44 7.87
N PHE A 88 4.38 -5.70 7.46
CA PHE A 88 4.92 -6.76 8.33
C PHE A 88 6.44 -6.89 8.25
N LEU A 89 7.11 -6.24 7.30
CA LEU A 89 8.57 -6.32 7.15
C LEU A 89 9.31 -5.63 8.30
N HIS A 90 8.70 -4.63 8.95
CA HIS A 90 9.26 -4.02 10.16
C HIS A 90 8.97 -4.79 11.46
N HIS A 91 8.15 -5.85 11.43
CA HIS A 91 7.93 -6.75 12.56
C HIS A 91 8.91 -7.93 12.62
N ARG A 92 9.83 -8.01 11.65
CA ARG A 92 10.91 -9.00 11.65
C ARG A 92 12.25 -8.36 11.96
N ALA A 93 12.53 -8.14 13.25
CA ALA A 93 13.82 -8.42 13.92
C ALA A 93 13.83 -7.88 15.36
N PRO A 94 14.57 -8.47 16.32
CA PRO A 94 14.66 -9.88 16.65
C PRO A 94 14.62 -10.07 18.19
N ASP A 95 13.54 -10.60 18.76
CA ASP A 95 13.65 -11.14 20.12
C ASP A 95 14.33 -12.51 20.02
N GLY A 96 15.58 -12.55 20.49
CA GLY A 96 16.44 -13.71 20.51
C GLY A 96 15.88 -14.85 21.35
N ASN A 97 14.93 -15.59 20.80
CA ASN A 97 14.67 -16.95 21.25
C ASN A 97 14.18 -17.81 20.07
N GLY A 98 15.05 -18.70 19.62
CA GLY A 98 14.73 -19.67 18.59
C GLY A 98 13.77 -20.72 19.13
N GLU A 99 12.47 -20.53 18.94
CA GLU A 99 11.51 -21.64 18.99
C GLU A 99 10.52 -21.60 17.82
N LYS A 100 10.94 -22.33 16.78
CA LYS A 100 10.14 -23.07 15.78
C LYS A 100 8.62 -23.04 15.98
N ARG A 101 7.87 -22.41 15.07
CA ARG A 101 6.53 -22.89 14.66
C ARG A 101 6.33 -22.76 13.15
N SER A 102 6.49 -23.92 12.49
CA SER A 102 5.83 -24.37 11.27
C SER A 102 5.57 -23.34 10.16
N ASN A 103 6.52 -23.29 9.23
CA ASN A 103 6.21 -22.99 7.83
C ASN A 103 5.22 -24.03 7.31
N GLN A 104 3.95 -23.68 7.22
CA GLN A 104 3.03 -24.32 6.28
C GLN A 104 2.64 -23.27 5.23
N LEU A 105 3.58 -23.02 4.31
CA LEU A 105 3.26 -22.42 3.01
C LEU A 105 2.52 -23.49 2.22
N VAL A 106 1.19 -23.35 2.12
CA VAL A 106 0.41 -24.08 1.13
C VAL A 106 0.68 -23.43 -0.23
N ARG A 107 1.06 -24.26 -1.20
CA ARG A 107 1.29 -23.88 -2.60
C ARG A 107 0.03 -23.32 -3.25
#